data_AF-A0A8H4UAI4-F1
#
_entry.id   AF-A0A8H4UAI4-F1
#
_cell.length_a   1.000
_cell.length_b   1.000
_cell.length_c   1.000
_cell.angle_alpha   90.00
_cell.angle_beta   90.00
_cell.angle_gamma   90.00
#
_symmetry.space_group_name_H-M   'P 1'
#
loop_
_entity.id
_entity.type
_entity.pdbx_description
1 polymer ?
#
loop_
_entity_poly.entity_id
_entity_poly.type
_entity_poly.pdbx_seq_one_letter_code
_entity_poly.pdbx_strand_id
1 'polypeptide(L)'
;MVDKYRTTLFEGTFAKWTPYKGPPTDEVEMAWKRITDDVPLLNVTTEDMVSLGRSLDSVKYPSDLGGGYLGILEVTHQLHCLKKVWEDHHLEYYSAAATLKKDRPLFYEQHYEHCIDIIRQRLMCTADT
;
A
#
# COMPACT_ATOMS: atom_id res chain seq x y z
N MET A 1 -20.24 9.34 21.39
CA MET A 1 -20.15 9.30 19.92
C MET A 1 -20.84 8.03 19.48
N VAL A 2 -21.79 8.09 18.55
CA VAL A 2 -22.45 6.88 18.03
C VAL A 2 -21.62 6.43 16.84
N ASP A 3 -20.98 5.26 16.94
CA ASP A 3 -20.23 4.67 15.83
C ASP A 3 -21.18 4.46 14.64
N LYS A 4 -20.92 5.20 13.56
CA LYS A 4 -21.68 5.07 12.31
C LYS A 4 -21.04 3.96 11.49
N TYR A 5 -21.51 2.74 11.66
CA TYR A 5 -21.21 1.66 10.71
C TYR A 5 -22.22 1.72 9.56
N ARG A 6 -21.77 1.32 8.36
CA ARG A 6 -22.62 1.11 7.19
C ARG A 6 -22.36 -0.29 6.65
N THR A 7 -23.39 -1.13 6.65
CA THR A 7 -23.33 -2.40 5.91
C THR A 7 -23.22 -2.11 4.42
N THR A 8 -22.21 -2.68 3.79
CA THR A 8 -22.00 -2.60 2.34
C THR A 8 -21.75 -4.03 1.85
N LEU A 9 -22.52 -4.45 0.84
CA LEU A 9 -22.27 -5.72 0.16
C LEU A 9 -21.13 -5.51 -0.84
N PHE A 10 -20.18 -6.44 -0.87
CA PHE A 10 -19.14 -6.43 -1.89
C PHE A 10 -19.75 -6.63 -3.26
N GLU A 11 -19.40 -5.76 -4.21
CA GLU A 11 -19.82 -5.89 -5.59
C GLU A 11 -18.89 -6.86 -6.32
N GLY A 12 -19.28 -8.14 -6.33
CA GLY A 12 -18.49 -9.23 -6.91
C GLY A 12 -18.74 -9.49 -8.40
N THR A 13 -19.60 -8.72 -9.08
CA THR A 13 -19.90 -8.96 -10.50
C THR A 13 -18.64 -8.80 -11.36
N PHE A 14 -18.26 -9.87 -12.06
CA PHE A 14 -17.01 -9.95 -12.83
C PHE A 14 -16.84 -8.77 -13.82
N ALA A 15 -17.82 -8.60 -14.71
CA ALA A 15 -17.81 -7.59 -15.76
C ALA A 15 -18.17 -6.17 -15.29
N LYS A 16 -18.53 -5.99 -14.00
CA LYS A 16 -18.89 -4.66 -13.51
C LYS A 16 -17.65 -3.79 -13.43
N TRP A 17 -17.75 -2.64 -14.08
CA TRP A 17 -16.73 -1.61 -14.05
C TRP A 17 -16.65 -0.97 -12.67
N THR A 18 -15.42 -0.63 -12.27
CA THR A 18 -15.11 0.17 -11.09
C THR A 18 -13.92 1.07 -11.41
N PRO A 19 -13.74 2.21 -10.73
CA PRO A 19 -12.56 3.07 -10.92
C PRO A 19 -11.21 2.39 -10.64
N TYR A 20 -11.17 1.20 -10.04
CA TYR A 20 -9.94 0.46 -9.71
C TYR A 20 -9.60 -0.67 -10.69
N LYS A 21 -10.38 -0.85 -11.77
CA LYS A 21 -10.25 -1.97 -12.71
C LYS A 21 -9.79 -1.51 -14.09
N GLY A 22 -8.97 -2.34 -14.73
CA GLY A 22 -8.53 -2.16 -16.12
C GLY A 22 -7.12 -1.59 -16.22
N PRO A 23 -6.69 -1.21 -17.44
CA PRO A 23 -5.37 -0.60 -17.66
C PRO A 23 -5.23 0.75 -16.94
N PRO A 24 -3.99 1.25 -16.75
CA PRO A 24 -3.70 2.48 -16.01
C PRO A 24 -4.09 3.73 -16.81
N THR A 25 -5.38 3.99 -16.94
CA THR A 25 -5.90 5.28 -17.40
C THR A 25 -5.75 6.32 -16.29
N ASP A 26 -5.80 7.61 -16.62
CA ASP A 26 -5.75 8.69 -15.62
C ASP A 26 -6.78 8.49 -14.49
N GLU A 27 -7.99 8.04 -14.82
CA GLU A 27 -9.04 7.78 -13.83
C GLU A 27 -8.66 6.63 -12.89
N VAL A 28 -8.12 5.53 -13.42
CA VAL A 28 -7.73 4.36 -12.62
C VAL A 28 -6.53 4.67 -11.74
N GLU A 29 -5.55 5.37 -12.30
CA GLU A 29 -4.38 5.85 -11.55
C GLU A 29 -4.79 6.78 -10.40
N MET A 30 -5.66 7.76 -10.66
CA MET A 30 -6.15 8.66 -9.61
C MET A 30 -6.92 7.91 -8.52
N ALA A 31 -7.72 6.90 -8.88
CA ALA A 31 -8.46 6.09 -7.92
C ALA A 31 -7.50 5.35 -6.98
N TRP A 32 -6.47 4.68 -7.52
CA TRP A 32 -5.44 4.00 -6.74
C TRP A 32 -4.62 4.97 -5.90
N LYS A 33 -4.09 6.04 -6.53
CA LYS A 33 -3.26 7.06 -5.88
C LYS A 33 -3.94 7.64 -4.64
N ARG A 34 -5.25 7.88 -4.71
CA ARG A 34 -6.05 8.42 -3.60
C ARG A 34 -5.99 7.56 -2.33
N ILE A 35 -5.85 6.24 -2.46
CA ILE A 35 -5.89 5.31 -1.33
C ILE A 35 -4.54 4.71 -0.97
N THR A 36 -3.49 4.97 -1.77
CA THR A 36 -2.13 4.48 -1.52
C THR A 36 -1.12 5.59 -1.30
N ASP A 37 -1.11 6.62 -2.15
CA ASP A 37 -0.01 7.58 -2.26
C ASP A 37 -0.40 8.95 -1.66
N ASP A 38 -1.67 9.33 -1.76
CA ASP A 38 -2.22 10.60 -1.23
C ASP A 38 -2.75 10.48 0.21
N VAL A 39 -2.23 9.51 0.95
CA VAL A 39 -2.61 9.28 2.34
C VAL A 39 -1.57 9.91 3.28
N PRO A 40 -2.01 10.54 4.40
CA PRO A 40 -1.07 11.16 5.33
C PRO A 40 -0.08 10.16 5.91
N LEU A 41 1.18 10.54 5.92
CA LEU A 41 2.21 9.86 6.69
C LEU A 41 2.06 10.23 8.16
N LEU A 42 2.37 9.28 9.04
CA LEU A 42 2.42 9.49 10.48
C LEU A 42 3.83 9.90 10.86
N ASN A 43 3.93 10.91 11.73
CA ASN A 43 5.18 11.17 12.44
C ASN A 43 5.16 10.37 13.75
N VAL A 44 6.03 9.38 13.84
CA VAL A 44 6.21 8.53 15.03
C VAL A 44 7.39 9.08 15.83
N THR A 45 7.17 9.42 17.09
CA THR A 45 8.22 10.01 17.94
C THR A 45 9.32 8.99 18.26
N THR A 46 10.48 9.46 18.73
CA THR A 46 11.55 8.54 19.17
C THR A 46 11.10 7.75 20.39
N GLU A 47 10.37 8.39 21.29
CA GLU A 47 9.77 7.80 22.48
C GLU A 47 8.80 6.68 22.11
N ASP A 48 7.93 6.90 21.11
CA ASP A 48 7.01 5.88 20.61
C ASP A 48 7.77 4.70 20.00
N MET A 49 8.78 4.95 19.16
CA MET A 49 9.60 3.89 18.56
C MET A 49 10.26 3.01 19.62
N VAL A 50 10.84 3.62 20.67
CA VAL A 50 11.44 2.89 21.80
C VAL A 50 10.38 2.09 22.56
N SER A 51 9.22 2.69 22.86
CA SER A 51 8.14 2.03 23.59
C SER A 51 7.55 0.82 22.84
N LEU A 52 7.50 0.92 21.50
CA LEU A 52 7.00 -0.13 20.62
C LEU A 52 8.07 -1.18 20.27
N GLY A 53 9.31 -1.02 20.77
CA GLY A 53 10.44 -1.89 20.45
C GLY A 53 10.80 -1.88 18.96
N ARG A 54 10.60 -0.76 18.26
CA ARG A 54 10.91 -0.58 16.84
C ARG A 54 12.33 -0.07 16.64
N SER A 55 12.92 -0.41 15.50
CA SER A 55 14.30 0.00 15.17
C SER A 55 14.42 1.50 14.94
N LEU A 56 15.43 2.12 15.54
CA LEU A 56 15.80 3.53 15.33
C LEU A 56 16.56 3.77 14.02
N ASP A 57 16.81 2.71 13.22
CA ASP A 57 17.33 2.80 11.85
C ASP A 57 16.20 3.00 10.81
N SER A 58 14.96 3.17 11.28
CA SER A 58 13.80 3.46 10.42
C SER A 58 13.95 4.82 9.73
N VAL A 59 13.23 5.00 8.62
CA VAL A 59 13.24 6.24 7.85
C VAL A 59 12.83 7.42 8.72
N LYS A 60 13.67 8.46 8.76
CA LYS A 60 13.44 9.66 9.57
C LYS A 60 12.64 10.70 8.81
N TYR A 61 11.74 11.38 9.52
CA TYR A 61 11.10 12.57 9.00
C TYR A 61 12.09 13.75 9.01
N PRO A 62 12.02 14.68 8.04
CA PRO A 62 12.89 15.86 8.04
C PRO A 62 12.80 16.62 9.37
N SER A 63 13.94 17.06 9.91
CA SER A 63 14.00 17.70 11.23
C SER A 63 13.25 19.03 11.27
N ASP A 64 13.23 19.76 10.15
CA ASP A 64 12.47 20.98 9.94
C ASP A 64 10.95 20.76 9.87
N LEU A 65 10.51 19.53 9.61
CA LEU A 65 9.09 19.13 9.63
C LEU A 65 8.68 18.41 10.93
N GLY A 66 9.47 18.55 11.99
CA GLY A 66 9.18 18.01 13.33
C GLY A 66 10.02 16.80 13.75
N GLY A 67 10.90 16.29 12.88
CA GLY A 67 11.75 15.13 13.20
C GLY A 67 10.93 13.85 13.43
N GLY A 68 11.50 12.86 14.13
CA GLY A 68 10.86 11.56 14.35
C GLY A 68 11.02 10.60 13.18
N TYR A 69 10.08 9.67 13.03
CA TYR A 69 10.14 8.55 12.09
C TYR A 69 8.88 8.48 11.23
N LEU A 70 9.06 8.08 9.98
CA LEU A 70 7.96 7.90 9.04
C LEU A 70 7.19 6.62 9.38
N GLY A 71 5.92 6.78 9.72
CA GLY A 71 4.96 5.69 9.86
C GLY A 71 3.88 5.74 8.79
N ILE A 72 3.32 4.58 8.46
CA ILE A 72 2.15 4.46 7.59
C ILE A 72 1.09 3.62 8.28
N LEU A 73 -0.18 3.89 7.99
CA LEU A 73 -1.26 3.02 8.44
C LEU A 73 -1.18 1.69 7.70
N GLU A 74 -1.41 0.60 8.42
CA GLU A 74 -1.30 -0.75 7.88
C GLU A 74 -2.28 -1.01 6.71
N VAL A 75 -3.46 -0.39 6.73
CA VAL A 75 -4.40 -0.45 5.59
C VAL A 75 -3.80 0.18 4.32
N THR A 76 -3.05 1.27 4.46
CA THR A 76 -2.35 1.88 3.33
C THR A 76 -1.27 0.95 2.79
N HIS A 77 -0.50 0.31 3.66
CA HIS A 77 0.52 -0.65 3.25
C HIS A 77 -0.09 -1.82 2.46
N GLN A 78 -1.20 -2.38 2.95
CA GLN A 78 -1.94 -3.45 2.25
C GLN A 78 -2.44 -3.02 0.87
N LEU A 79 -3.01 -1.81 0.77
CA LEU A 79 -3.49 -1.26 -0.50
C LEU A 79 -2.33 -0.94 -1.46
N HIS A 80 -1.20 -0.45 -0.94
CA HIS A 80 0.02 -0.26 -1.73
C HIS A 80 0.51 -1.59 -2.30
N CYS A 81 0.61 -2.64 -1.47
CA CYS A 81 1.00 -3.97 -1.93
C CYS A 81 0.06 -4.49 -3.02
N LEU A 82 -1.26 -4.29 -2.85
CA LEU A 82 -2.24 -4.69 -3.87
C LEU A 82 -2.07 -3.89 -5.18
N LYS A 83 -1.82 -2.57 -5.09
CA LYS A 83 -1.51 -1.73 -6.25
C LYS A 83 -0.25 -2.22 -6.96
N LYS A 84 0.82 -2.61 -6.25
CA LYS A 84 2.05 -3.13 -6.86
C LYS A 84 1.85 -4.42 -7.65
N VAL A 85 1.00 -5.32 -7.16
CA VAL A 85 0.61 -6.53 -7.91
C VAL A 85 -0.15 -6.15 -9.19
N TRP A 86 -1.06 -5.17 -9.11
CA TRP A 86 -1.77 -4.65 -10.28
C TRP A 86 -0.84 -3.93 -11.27
N GLU A 87 0.12 -3.13 -10.81
CA GLU A 87 1.13 -2.48 -11.65
C GLU A 87 2.03 -3.50 -12.36
N ASP A 88 2.42 -4.61 -11.71
CA ASP A 88 3.21 -5.67 -12.35
C ASP A 88 2.44 -6.37 -13.49
N HIS A 89 1.12 -6.50 -13.37
CA HIS A 89 0.27 -6.98 -14.47
C HIS A 89 0.24 -6.01 -15.67
N HIS A 90 0.46 -4.72 -15.42
CA HIS A 90 0.47 -3.64 -16.42
C HIS A 90 1.87 -3.05 -16.63
N LEU A 91 2.91 -3.86 -16.43
CA LEU A 91 4.30 -3.41 -16.39
C LEU A 91 4.73 -2.63 -17.64
N GLU A 92 4.12 -2.92 -18.79
CA GLU A 92 4.35 -2.23 -20.06
C GLU A 92 4.04 -0.71 -20.01
N TYR A 93 3.19 -0.27 -19.08
CA TYR A 93 2.88 1.14 -18.87
C TYR A 93 3.86 1.82 -17.89
N TYR A 94 4.66 1.05 -17.15
CA TYR A 94 5.53 1.56 -16.08
C TYR A 94 7.01 1.40 -16.41
N SER A 95 7.52 2.31 -17.26
CA SER A 95 8.92 2.27 -17.71
C SER A 95 9.95 2.23 -16.56
N ALA A 96 9.69 2.94 -15.46
CA ALA A 96 10.54 2.93 -14.28
C ALA A 96 10.52 1.56 -13.55
N ALA A 97 9.35 0.95 -13.40
CA ALA A 97 9.22 -0.37 -12.80
C ALA A 97 9.83 -1.46 -13.70
N ALA A 98 9.63 -1.37 -15.02
CA ALA A 98 10.25 -2.27 -15.98
C ALA A 98 11.79 -2.17 -15.94
N THR A 99 12.32 -0.95 -15.82
CA THR A 99 13.75 -0.71 -15.63
C THR A 99 14.24 -1.31 -14.31
N LEU A 100 13.52 -1.10 -13.22
CA LEU A 100 13.87 -1.68 -11.91
C LEU A 100 13.87 -3.22 -11.94
N LYS A 101 12.87 -3.84 -12.59
CA LYS A 101 12.78 -5.30 -12.76
C LYS A 101 13.99 -5.84 -13.52
N LYS A 102 14.46 -5.11 -14.54
CA LYS A 102 15.63 -5.46 -15.33
C LYS A 102 16.94 -5.27 -14.55
N ASP A 103 17.10 -4.12 -13.90
CA ASP A 103 18.37 -3.71 -13.29
C ASP A 103 18.59 -4.33 -11.90
N ARG A 104 17.50 -4.64 -11.18
CA ARG A 104 17.53 -5.22 -9.83
C ARG A 104 16.50 -6.37 -9.68
N PRO A 105 16.63 -7.45 -10.46
CA PRO A 105 15.62 -8.50 -10.54
C PRO A 105 15.36 -9.19 -9.19
N LEU A 106 16.40 -9.45 -8.39
CA LEU A 106 16.22 -10.08 -7.08
C LEU A 106 15.43 -9.20 -6.11
N PHE A 107 15.73 -7.90 -6.07
CA PHE A 107 15.00 -6.96 -5.22
C PHE A 107 13.54 -6.84 -5.68
N TYR A 108 13.32 -6.76 -6.99
CA TYR A 108 11.97 -6.68 -7.56
C TYR A 108 11.13 -7.90 -7.19
N GLU A 109 11.71 -9.10 -7.34
CA GLU A 109 11.05 -10.37 -6.96
C GLU A 109 10.74 -10.42 -5.47
N GLN A 110 11.70 -10.07 -4.61
CA GLN A 110 11.48 -10.03 -3.16
C GLN A 110 10.37 -9.06 -2.77
N HIS A 111 10.29 -7.91 -3.44
CA HIS A 111 9.23 -6.95 -3.20
C HIS A 111 7.85 -7.46 -3.66
N TYR A 112 7.80 -8.17 -4.79
CA TYR A 112 6.57 -8.82 -5.27
C TYR A 112 6.07 -9.87 -4.27
N GLU A 113 6.95 -10.80 -3.85
CA GLU A 113 6.61 -11.85 -2.87
C GLU A 113 6.21 -11.27 -1.51
N HIS A 114 6.88 -10.21 -1.06
CA HIS A 114 6.48 -9.46 0.14
C HIS A 114 5.05 -8.92 0.03
N CYS A 115 4.71 -8.31 -1.11
CA CYS A 115 3.38 -7.75 -1.33
C CYS A 115 2.30 -8.84 -1.31
N ILE A 116 2.55 -9.98 -1.97
CA ILE A 116 1.65 -11.13 -1.96
C ILE A 116 1.44 -11.66 -0.54
N ASP A 117 2.51 -11.81 0.24
CA ASP A 117 2.41 -12.36 1.60
C ASP A 117 1.68 -11.42 2.57
N ILE A 118 1.90 -10.11 2.49
CA ILE A 118 1.17 -9.12 3.30
C ILE A 118 -0.35 -9.19 3.01
N ILE A 119 -0.74 -9.26 1.74
CA ILE A 119 -2.15 -9.38 1.35
C ILE A 119 -2.73 -10.70 1.88
N ARG A 120 -2.02 -11.83 1.70
CA ARG A 120 -2.44 -13.14 2.22
C ARG A 120 -2.64 -13.09 3.75
N GLN A 121 -1.69 -12.56 4.49
CA GLN A 121 -1.77 -12.44 5.95
C GLN A 121 -3.02 -11.64 6.37
N ARG A 122 -3.31 -10.53 5.67
CA ARG A 122 -4.50 -9.74 5.96
C ARG A 122 -5.79 -10.50 5.68
N LEU A 123 -5.88 -11.15 4.53
CA LEU A 123 -7.07 -11.94 4.17
C LEU A 123 -7.33 -13.07 5.17
N MET A 124 -6.28 -13.76 5.63
CA MET A 124 -6.40 -14.79 6.66
C MET A 124 -6.81 -14.23 8.04
N CYS A 125 -6.44 -12.98 8.34
CA CYS A 125 -6.84 -12.31 9.58
C CYS A 125 -8.33 -11.94 9.59
N THR A 126 -8.94 -11.74 8.42
CA THR A 126 -10.36 -11.37 8.27
C THR A 126 -11.13 -12.36 7.42
N ALA A 127 -10.80 -13.66 7.54
CA ALA A 127 -11.50 -14.71 6.82
C ALA A 127 -12.98 -14.75 7.21
N ASP A 128 -13.85 -14.97 6.23
CA ASP A 128 -15.27 -15.21 6.48
C ASP A 128 -15.45 -16.45 7.36
N THR A 129 -16.42 -16.41 8.28
CA THR A 129 -16.80 -17.51 9.18
C THR A 129 -18.16 -18.07 8.83
#